data_AF-A0AA88TI79-F1
#
_entry.id   AF-A0AA88TI79-F1
#
_cell.length_a   1.000
_cell.length_b   1.000
_cell.length_c   1.000
_cell.angle_alpha   90.00
_cell.angle_beta   90.00
_cell.angle_gamma   90.00
#
_symmetry.space_group_name_H-M   'P 1'
#
loop_
_entity.id
_entity.type
_entity.pdbx_description
1 polymer ?
#
loop_
_entity_poly.entity_id
_entity_poly.type
_entity_poly.pdbx_seq_one_letter_code
_entity_poly.pdbx_strand_id
1 'polypeptide(L)'
;MWHPNGARRLNPVRPRLVPSWDLSVVLRGLQSDPFEPLQSVELSALSQKTALLTALTSIKRVGDLQALSVSDSCLEFGPANSHVILRPRPGYVPKVPTTPFRDQVVTLQAIPSQEGDPNLSLLCPVRALSIYLERTESFRRSSQLFVCFGGQQKGKAVSKQRISHWIVDAIRLAYQATGVPCPLGVHAHSTRGVAASVALANGISLTDICRAAGWATPNTFARFYNLRVEPVSSGVLNASPVTPEADTV
;
A
#
# COMPACT_ATOMS: atom_id res chain seq x y z
N MET A 1 -21.61 -15.67 -31.88
CA MET A 1 -20.70 -16.07 -30.77
C MET A 1 -20.54 -14.85 -29.87
N TRP A 2 -21.21 -14.84 -28.71
CA TRP A 2 -21.24 -13.70 -27.79
C TRP A 2 -20.06 -13.75 -26.83
N HIS A 3 -19.24 -12.69 -26.76
CA HIS A 3 -18.16 -12.55 -25.79
C HIS A 3 -18.69 -12.04 -24.44
N PRO A 4 -18.46 -12.72 -23.29
CA PRO A 4 -19.07 -12.33 -22.00
C PRO A 4 -18.46 -11.10 -21.30
N ASN A 5 -17.52 -10.38 -21.92
CA ASN A 5 -16.73 -9.36 -21.22
C ASN A 5 -17.35 -7.93 -21.27
N GLY A 6 -18.51 -7.75 -21.89
CA GLY A 6 -19.17 -6.45 -22.06
C GLY A 6 -20.05 -6.00 -20.88
N ALA A 7 -20.63 -6.93 -20.11
CA ALA A 7 -21.67 -6.62 -19.13
C ALA A 7 -21.19 -5.80 -17.91
N ARG A 8 -19.90 -5.90 -17.54
CA ARG A 8 -19.32 -5.15 -16.42
C ARG A 8 -19.07 -3.66 -16.70
N ARG A 9 -19.27 -3.20 -17.94
CA ARG A 9 -19.14 -1.77 -18.31
C ARG A 9 -20.45 -0.98 -18.14
N LEU A 10 -21.60 -1.65 -18.06
CA LEU A 10 -22.91 -1.01 -18.05
C LEU A 10 -23.38 -0.63 -16.63
N ASN A 11 -22.82 -1.24 -15.58
CA ASN A 11 -23.11 -0.89 -14.20
C ASN A 11 -21.83 -0.96 -13.36
N PRO A 12 -21.04 0.14 -13.27
CA PRO A 12 -19.89 0.15 -12.39
C PRO A 12 -20.37 -0.11 -10.96
N VAL A 13 -19.79 -1.12 -10.31
CA VAL A 13 -20.04 -1.38 -8.88
C VAL A 13 -19.78 -0.08 -8.14
N ARG A 14 -20.82 0.50 -7.54
CA ARG A 14 -20.70 1.73 -6.76
C ARG A 14 -19.69 1.46 -5.64
N PRO A 15 -18.63 2.28 -5.51
CA PRO A 15 -17.70 2.14 -4.41
C PRO A 15 -18.46 2.23 -3.09
N ARG A 16 -18.19 1.32 -2.16
CA ARG A 16 -18.73 1.42 -0.81
C ARG A 16 -18.17 2.68 -0.15
N LEU A 17 -19.06 3.49 0.42
CA LEU A 17 -18.71 4.70 1.18
C LEU A 17 -17.91 4.38 2.46
N VAL A 18 -18.05 3.15 2.96
CA VAL A 18 -17.34 2.64 4.13
C VAL A 18 -16.23 1.70 3.67
N PRO A 19 -15.01 1.81 4.22
CA PRO A 19 -13.95 0.82 4.05
C PRO A 19 -14.50 -0.59 4.24
N SER A 20 -14.07 -1.55 3.40
CA SER A 20 -14.50 -2.95 3.53
C SER A 20 -14.05 -3.61 4.85
N TRP A 21 -13.18 -2.94 5.60
CA TRP A 21 -12.66 -3.30 6.90
C TRP A 21 -11.99 -2.07 7.55
N ASP A 22 -11.83 -2.10 8.86
CA ASP A 22 -11.32 -1.03 9.72
C ASP A 22 -9.81 -1.17 9.91
N LEU A 23 -9.06 -0.17 9.46
CA LEU A 23 -7.60 -0.14 9.57
C LEU A 23 -7.14 -0.11 11.03
N SER A 24 -7.85 0.58 11.91
CA SER A 24 -7.46 0.72 13.31
C SER A 24 -7.53 -0.63 14.03
N VAL A 25 -8.55 -1.44 13.74
CA VAL A 25 -8.67 -2.80 14.26
C VAL A 25 -7.52 -3.67 13.76
N VAL A 26 -7.21 -3.60 12.46
CA VAL A 26 -6.12 -4.36 11.87
C VAL A 26 -4.77 -3.97 12.47
N LEU A 27 -4.47 -2.67 12.59
CA LEU A 27 -3.22 -2.21 13.17
C LEU A 27 -3.08 -2.67 14.63
N ARG A 28 -4.14 -2.57 15.45
CA ARG A 28 -4.11 -3.13 16.82
C ARG A 28 -3.83 -4.63 16.83
N GLY A 29 -4.50 -5.40 15.98
CA GLY A 29 -4.28 -6.84 15.91
C GLY A 29 -2.87 -7.23 15.43
N LEU A 30 -2.23 -6.40 14.59
CA LEU A 30 -0.84 -6.62 14.17
C LEU A 30 0.16 -6.42 15.32
N GLN A 31 -0.21 -5.75 16.42
CA GLN A 31 0.68 -5.49 17.56
C GLN A 31 0.71 -6.65 18.58
N SER A 32 -0.09 -7.70 18.39
CA SER A 32 -0.24 -8.83 19.30
C SER A 32 0.02 -10.18 18.63
N ASP A 33 -0.14 -11.27 19.38
CA ASP A 33 -0.22 -12.63 18.83
C ASP A 33 -1.26 -12.70 17.69
N PRO A 34 -1.00 -13.42 16.58
CA PRO A 34 0.19 -14.25 16.28
C PRO A 34 1.34 -13.49 15.60
N PHE A 35 1.32 -12.15 15.61
CA PHE A 35 2.21 -11.31 14.81
C PHE A 35 3.42 -10.77 15.56
N GLU A 36 3.49 -10.90 16.88
CA GLU A 36 4.63 -10.52 17.70
C GLU A 36 4.96 -11.62 18.72
N PRO A 37 6.23 -11.78 19.12
CA PRO A 37 7.40 -11.00 18.70
C PRO A 37 8.04 -11.50 17.38
N LEU A 38 8.34 -10.57 16.45
CA LEU A 38 8.79 -10.94 15.07
C LEU A 38 9.97 -11.90 14.96
N GLN A 39 10.87 -11.91 15.95
CA GLN A 39 12.04 -12.78 15.98
C GLN A 39 11.66 -14.25 16.08
N SER A 40 10.58 -14.60 16.78
CA SER A 40 10.22 -15.98 17.09
C SER A 40 8.87 -16.43 16.53
N VAL A 41 8.00 -15.53 16.06
CA VAL A 41 6.72 -15.93 15.42
C VAL A 41 6.94 -16.86 14.23
N GLU A 42 5.90 -17.61 13.86
CA GLU A 42 5.93 -18.44 12.67
C GLU A 42 6.23 -17.61 11.40
N LEU A 43 6.98 -18.22 10.46
CA LEU A 43 7.32 -17.55 9.20
C LEU A 43 6.07 -17.14 8.41
N SER A 44 4.95 -17.86 8.56
CA SER A 44 3.66 -17.49 7.98
C SER A 44 3.17 -16.14 8.49
N ALA A 45 3.10 -15.95 9.81
CA ALA A 45 2.65 -14.71 10.44
C ALA A 45 3.59 -13.55 10.12
N LEU A 46 4.91 -13.76 10.17
CA LEU A 46 5.91 -12.76 9.76
C LEU A 46 5.73 -12.35 8.29
N SER A 47 5.55 -13.32 7.39
CA SER A 47 5.34 -13.06 5.96
C SER A 47 4.05 -12.29 5.71
N GLN A 48 2.96 -12.68 6.38
CA GLN A 48 1.65 -12.05 6.31
C GLN A 48 1.69 -10.60 6.81
N LYS A 49 2.27 -10.36 7.98
CA LYS A 49 2.45 -9.01 8.53
C LYS A 49 3.29 -8.14 7.62
N THR A 50 4.45 -8.63 7.19
CA THR A 50 5.37 -7.87 6.32
C THR A 50 4.70 -7.53 4.99
N ALA A 51 3.98 -8.48 4.37
CA ALA A 51 3.24 -8.24 3.14
C ALA A 51 2.13 -7.20 3.33
N LEU A 52 1.37 -7.27 4.43
CA LEU A 52 0.29 -6.31 4.72
C LEU A 52 0.84 -4.91 5.01
N LEU A 53 1.86 -4.77 5.86
CA LEU A 53 2.49 -3.47 6.15
C LEU A 53 3.10 -2.85 4.90
N THR A 54 3.78 -3.65 4.06
CA THR A 54 4.31 -3.17 2.78
C THR A 54 3.17 -2.71 1.84
N ALA A 55 2.06 -3.46 1.80
CA ALA A 55 0.90 -3.08 0.97
C ALA A 55 0.22 -1.79 1.46
N LEU A 56 0.07 -1.63 2.78
CA LEU A 56 -0.53 -0.46 3.41
C LEU A 56 0.29 0.81 3.18
N THR A 57 1.60 0.72 3.39
CA THR A 57 2.51 1.86 3.33
C THR A 57 2.84 2.28 1.91
N SER A 58 2.92 1.33 0.97
CA SER A 58 3.25 1.63 -0.43
C SER A 58 2.03 1.96 -1.30
N ILE A 59 0.82 1.54 -0.90
CA ILE A 59 -0.43 1.70 -1.68
C ILE A 59 -0.34 1.01 -3.07
N LYS A 60 0.62 0.09 -3.25
CA LYS A 60 0.89 -0.60 -4.51
C LYS A 60 -0.08 -1.76 -4.76
N ARG A 61 -0.29 -2.14 -6.03
CA ARG A 61 -1.07 -3.33 -6.36
C ARG A 61 -0.28 -4.58 -5.98
N VAL A 62 -0.97 -5.68 -5.73
CA VAL A 62 -0.31 -6.98 -5.46
C VAL A 62 0.65 -7.39 -6.57
N GLY A 63 0.36 -7.04 -7.83
CA GLY A 63 1.28 -7.30 -8.94
C GLY A 63 2.55 -6.45 -8.90
N ASP A 64 2.47 -5.23 -8.38
CA ASP A 64 3.64 -4.35 -8.20
C ASP A 64 4.46 -4.84 -6.99
N LEU A 65 3.79 -5.23 -5.89
CA LEU A 65 4.44 -5.84 -4.71
C LEU A 65 5.19 -7.12 -5.06
N GLN A 66 4.59 -7.97 -5.91
CA GLN A 66 5.21 -9.19 -6.41
C GLN A 66 6.46 -8.91 -7.25
N ALA A 67 6.56 -7.74 -7.87
CA ALA A 67 7.69 -7.38 -8.70
C ALA A 67 8.90 -6.89 -7.91
N LEU A 68 8.74 -6.52 -6.63
CA LEU A 68 9.83 -6.03 -5.79
C LEU A 68 10.93 -7.09 -5.63
N SER A 69 12.18 -6.65 -5.54
CA SER A 69 13.36 -7.53 -5.48
C SER A 69 14.32 -7.16 -4.36
N VAL A 70 15.03 -8.16 -3.83
CA VAL A 70 16.13 -8.03 -2.86
C VAL A 70 17.50 -7.91 -3.52
N SER A 71 17.58 -7.89 -4.85
CA SER A 71 18.87 -7.71 -5.56
C SER A 71 19.50 -6.36 -5.18
N ASP A 72 20.82 -6.24 -5.23
CA ASP A 72 21.57 -5.05 -4.81
C ASP A 72 21.11 -3.75 -5.51
N SER A 73 20.67 -3.84 -6.77
CA SER A 73 20.12 -2.70 -7.51
C SER A 73 18.70 -2.30 -7.10
N CYS A 74 18.00 -3.16 -6.36
CA CYS A 74 16.58 -3.06 -6.08
C CYS A 74 16.23 -2.81 -4.61
N LEU A 75 17.13 -3.15 -3.68
CA LEU A 75 16.92 -3.00 -2.25
C LEU A 75 18.05 -2.19 -1.63
N GLU A 76 17.70 -1.11 -0.94
CA GLU A 76 18.67 -0.22 -0.32
C GLU A 76 18.14 0.23 1.05
N PHE A 77 18.91 -0.03 2.10
CA PHE A 77 18.63 0.46 3.44
C PHE A 77 19.29 1.81 3.65
N GLY A 78 18.53 2.76 4.19
CA GLY A 78 19.07 4.03 4.61
C GLY A 78 19.97 3.91 5.85
N PRO A 79 20.71 4.98 6.19
CA PRO A 79 21.53 5.02 7.40
C PRO A 79 20.71 4.63 8.64
N ALA A 80 21.31 3.78 9.49
CA ALA A 80 20.70 3.27 10.72
C ALA A 80 19.29 2.66 10.54
N ASN A 81 18.99 2.10 9.36
CA ASN A 81 17.67 1.56 9.01
C ASN A 81 16.53 2.59 9.14
N SER A 82 16.82 3.88 8.93
CA SER A 82 15.82 4.96 8.95
C SER A 82 14.73 4.81 7.89
N HIS A 83 15.05 4.19 6.76
CA HIS A 83 14.12 3.91 5.68
C HIS A 83 14.64 2.75 4.82
N VAL A 84 13.77 2.23 3.95
CA VAL A 84 14.13 1.24 2.93
C VAL A 84 13.58 1.66 1.58
N ILE A 85 14.43 1.63 0.55
CA ILE A 85 14.04 1.83 -0.84
C ILE A 85 13.92 0.45 -1.51
N LEU A 86 12.76 0.20 -2.11
CA LEU A 86 12.40 -1.02 -2.82
C LEU A 86 12.07 -0.68 -4.27
N ARG A 87 12.69 -1.38 -5.21
CA ARG A 87 12.48 -1.21 -6.66
C ARG A 87 11.96 -2.52 -7.26
N PRO A 88 11.12 -2.44 -8.31
CA PRO A 88 10.76 -3.63 -9.08
C PRO A 88 11.98 -4.23 -9.76
N ARG A 89 11.95 -5.56 -9.95
CA ARG A 89 12.97 -6.28 -10.72
C ARG A 89 13.06 -5.74 -12.16
N PRO A 90 14.25 -5.78 -12.79
CA PRO A 90 14.42 -5.39 -14.18
C PRO A 90 13.45 -6.11 -15.12
N GLY A 91 12.94 -5.40 -16.13
CA GLY A 91 11.99 -5.92 -17.11
C GLY A 91 10.54 -6.03 -16.62
N TYR A 92 10.24 -5.58 -15.39
CA TYR A 92 8.86 -5.46 -14.95
C TYR A 92 8.11 -4.36 -15.69
N VAL A 93 6.88 -4.65 -16.14
CA VAL A 93 5.96 -3.68 -16.74
C VAL A 93 4.73 -3.56 -15.85
N PRO A 94 4.47 -2.38 -15.25
CA PRO A 94 3.28 -2.17 -14.43
C PRO A 94 1.98 -2.33 -15.21
N LYS A 95 0.88 -2.61 -14.50
CA LYS A 95 -0.45 -2.72 -15.11
C LYS A 95 -0.87 -1.45 -15.86
N VAL A 96 -0.38 -0.29 -15.42
CA VAL A 96 -0.55 0.99 -16.13
C VAL A 96 0.81 1.29 -16.77
N PRO A 97 1.00 1.00 -18.08
CA PRO A 97 2.31 1.05 -18.71
C PRO A 97 2.93 2.46 -18.73
N THR A 98 2.11 3.49 -18.60
CA THR A 98 2.54 4.90 -18.52
C THR A 98 3.07 5.31 -17.15
N THR A 99 3.14 4.39 -16.17
CA THR A 99 3.63 4.70 -14.81
C THR A 99 5.15 4.93 -14.87
N PRO A 100 5.64 6.16 -14.61
CA PRO A 100 7.07 6.46 -14.59
C PRO A 100 7.82 5.56 -13.61
N PHE A 101 9.06 5.19 -13.92
CA PHE A 101 9.85 4.30 -13.05
C PHE A 101 9.97 4.81 -11.61
N ARG A 102 10.16 6.14 -11.43
CA ARG A 102 10.17 6.78 -10.11
C ARG A 102 8.91 6.48 -9.26
N ASP A 103 7.76 6.34 -9.90
CA ASP A 103 6.47 6.07 -9.24
C ASP A 103 6.29 4.56 -9.00
N GLN A 104 7.18 3.72 -9.54
CA GLN A 104 7.26 2.29 -9.26
C GLN A 104 8.16 1.98 -8.05
N VAL A 105 9.09 2.88 -7.72
CA VAL A 105 9.90 2.81 -6.48
C VAL A 105 8.98 2.94 -5.25
N VAL A 106 9.32 2.24 -4.18
CA VAL A 106 8.64 2.29 -2.89
C VAL A 106 9.67 2.69 -1.84
N THR A 107 9.38 3.75 -1.08
CA THR A 107 10.20 4.15 0.06
C THR A 107 9.39 3.92 1.33
N LEU A 108 9.86 3.01 2.18
CA LEU A 108 9.28 2.71 3.49
C LEU A 108 10.03 3.48 4.55
N GLN A 109 9.34 4.29 5.35
CA GLN A 109 9.96 4.98 6.48
C GLN A 109 9.91 4.09 7.72
N ALA A 110 10.99 4.08 8.49
CA ALA A 110 10.99 3.45 9.79
C ALA A 110 10.13 4.28 10.75
N ILE A 111 9.40 3.58 11.61
CA ILE A 111 8.72 4.19 12.73
C ILE A 111 9.70 4.11 13.91
N PRO A 112 10.19 5.24 14.44
CA PRO A 112 11.15 5.23 15.53
C PRO A 112 10.52 4.67 16.80
N SER A 113 11.31 3.94 17.58
CA SER A 113 10.89 3.41 18.88
C SER A 113 11.02 4.43 20.01
N GLN A 114 11.62 5.60 19.77
CA GLN A 114 11.97 6.54 20.84
C GLN A 114 10.96 7.68 20.95
N GLU A 115 10.57 7.98 22.20
CA GLU A 115 9.69 9.06 22.70
C GLU A 115 8.17 8.98 22.39
N GLY A 116 7.69 7.94 21.70
CA GLY A 116 6.26 7.72 21.41
C GLY A 116 5.65 6.48 22.07
N ASP A 117 4.44 6.10 21.62
CA ASP A 117 3.80 4.82 21.99
C ASP A 117 4.72 3.65 21.57
N PRO A 118 5.27 2.86 22.52
CA PRO A 118 6.19 1.78 22.21
C PRO A 118 5.57 0.74 21.27
N ASN A 119 4.24 0.61 21.26
CA ASN A 119 3.53 -0.30 20.36
C ASN A 119 3.57 0.17 18.90
N LEU A 120 3.81 1.45 18.63
CA LEU A 120 3.90 1.96 17.25
C LEU A 120 5.12 1.37 16.53
N SER A 121 6.21 1.11 17.26
CA SER A 121 7.39 0.40 16.72
C SER A 121 7.05 -1.02 16.24
N LEU A 122 6.02 -1.66 16.80
CA LEU A 122 5.53 -2.98 16.39
C LEU A 122 4.88 -2.94 14.99
N LEU A 123 4.45 -1.76 14.54
CA LEU A 123 3.90 -1.50 13.21
C LEU A 123 4.95 -1.03 12.20
N CYS A 124 6.22 -0.90 12.61
CA CYS A 124 7.28 -0.41 11.75
C CYS A 124 7.49 -1.32 10.52
N PRO A 125 7.25 -0.83 9.28
CA PRO A 125 7.40 -1.63 8.07
C PRO A 125 8.86 -1.99 7.81
N VAL A 126 9.80 -1.10 8.15
CA VAL A 126 11.24 -1.34 8.01
C VAL A 126 11.70 -2.44 8.96
N ARG A 127 11.26 -2.41 10.24
CA ARG A 127 11.57 -3.47 11.21
C ARG A 127 11.04 -4.82 10.74
N ALA A 128 9.77 -4.87 10.32
CA ALA A 128 9.17 -6.10 9.83
C ALA A 128 9.89 -6.66 8.61
N LEU A 129 10.23 -5.79 7.65
CA LEU A 129 10.96 -6.17 6.46
C LEU A 129 12.38 -6.66 6.76
N SER A 130 13.12 -5.96 7.61
CA SER A 130 14.49 -6.34 8.00
C SER A 130 14.52 -7.75 8.59
N ILE A 131 13.62 -8.04 9.56
CA ILE A 131 13.55 -9.34 10.22
C ILE A 131 13.07 -10.43 9.23
N TYR A 132 12.14 -10.09 8.33
CA TYR A 132 11.73 -11.01 7.27
C TYR A 132 12.89 -11.38 6.34
N LEU A 133 13.71 -10.41 5.95
CA LEU A 133 14.86 -10.65 5.08
C LEU A 133 15.89 -11.54 5.79
N GLU A 134 16.26 -11.20 7.03
CA GLU A 134 17.15 -12.00 7.88
C GLU A 134 16.65 -13.45 8.02
N ARG A 135 15.40 -13.64 8.44
CA ARG A 135 14.85 -14.98 8.68
C ARG A 135 14.62 -15.80 7.41
N THR A 136 14.64 -15.18 6.23
CA THR A 136 14.50 -15.88 4.94
C THR A 136 15.80 -16.07 4.18
N GLU A 137 16.88 -15.40 4.60
CA GLU A 137 18.16 -15.36 3.89
C GLU A 137 18.72 -16.76 3.62
N SER A 138 18.85 -17.58 4.67
CA SER A 138 19.51 -18.89 4.62
C SER A 138 18.87 -19.91 3.66
N PHE A 139 17.60 -19.74 3.30
CA PHE A 139 16.90 -20.65 2.40
C PHE A 139 16.40 -20.00 1.11
N ARG A 140 16.71 -18.72 0.89
CA ARG A 140 16.28 -17.96 -0.29
C ARG A 140 16.88 -18.55 -1.57
N ARG A 141 16.04 -18.72 -2.60
CA ARG A 141 16.41 -19.23 -3.94
C ARG A 141 15.93 -18.31 -5.06
N SER A 142 15.39 -17.15 -4.71
CA SER A 142 14.86 -16.16 -5.64
C SER A 142 15.16 -14.76 -5.13
N SER A 143 15.48 -13.86 -6.06
CA SER A 143 15.66 -12.44 -5.75
C SER A 143 14.34 -11.68 -5.59
N GLN A 144 13.18 -12.31 -5.76
CA GLN A 144 11.90 -11.66 -5.47
C GLN A 144 11.77 -11.38 -3.97
N LEU A 145 11.26 -10.20 -3.58
CA LEU A 145 11.13 -9.78 -2.17
C LEU A 145 10.55 -10.90 -1.29
N PHE A 146 9.36 -11.37 -1.63
CA PHE A 146 8.68 -12.45 -0.91
C PHE A 146 9.00 -13.83 -1.50
N VAL A 147 9.42 -14.75 -0.64
CA VAL A 147 9.70 -16.16 -0.94
C VAL A 147 8.81 -17.11 -0.14
N CYS A 148 8.51 -18.25 -0.74
CA CYS A 148 7.76 -19.33 -0.10
C CYS A 148 8.59 -19.90 1.07
N PHE A 149 7.93 -20.20 2.20
CA PHE A 149 8.60 -20.68 3.41
C PHE A 149 8.40 -22.18 3.71
N GLY A 150 7.54 -22.87 2.96
CA GLY A 150 7.14 -24.26 3.23
C GLY A 150 7.24 -25.20 2.02
N GLY A 151 7.36 -26.50 2.33
CA GLY A 151 7.34 -27.60 1.35
C GLY A 151 8.43 -27.52 0.28
N GLN A 152 8.19 -28.19 -0.85
CA GLN A 152 9.11 -28.25 -1.99
C GLN A 152 9.34 -26.90 -2.69
N GLN A 153 8.57 -25.87 -2.33
CA GLN A 153 8.67 -24.53 -2.88
C GLN A 153 9.49 -23.59 -1.99
N LYS A 154 9.97 -24.04 -0.82
CA LYS A 154 10.76 -23.21 0.11
C LYS A 154 11.91 -22.49 -0.61
N GLY A 155 11.99 -21.18 -0.41
CA GLY A 155 12.97 -20.28 -1.02
C GLY A 155 12.60 -19.73 -2.40
N LYS A 156 11.61 -20.30 -3.09
CA LYS A 156 11.21 -19.85 -4.44
C LYS A 156 10.29 -18.63 -4.36
N ALA A 157 10.16 -17.93 -5.49
CA ALA A 157 9.27 -16.77 -5.63
C ALA A 157 7.82 -17.10 -5.26
N VAL A 158 7.21 -16.25 -4.43
CA VAL A 158 5.78 -16.30 -4.12
C VAL A 158 4.96 -15.80 -5.31
N SER A 159 3.87 -16.50 -5.64
CA SER A 159 2.96 -16.05 -6.69
C SER A 159 2.13 -14.84 -6.25
N LYS A 160 1.67 -14.03 -7.22
CA LYS A 160 0.75 -12.92 -6.96
C LYS A 160 -0.50 -13.34 -6.18
N GLN A 161 -1.06 -14.50 -6.49
CA GLN A 161 -2.23 -15.04 -5.78
C GLN A 161 -1.91 -15.36 -4.32
N ARG A 162 -0.73 -15.93 -4.04
CA ARG A 162 -0.32 -16.25 -2.68
C ARG A 162 -0.07 -14.98 -1.85
N ILE A 163 0.56 -13.94 -2.42
CA ILE A 163 0.70 -12.63 -1.74
C ILE A 163 -0.70 -12.05 -1.46
N SER A 164 -1.64 -12.16 -2.41
CA SER A 164 -3.03 -11.73 -2.19
C SER A 164 -3.68 -12.48 -1.02
N HIS A 165 -3.46 -13.79 -0.89
CA HIS A 165 -3.97 -14.56 0.24
C HIS A 165 -3.30 -14.12 1.54
N TRP A 166 -1.97 -13.94 1.57
CA TRP A 166 -1.27 -13.46 2.76
C TRP A 166 -1.82 -12.13 3.29
N ILE A 167 -2.11 -11.17 2.40
CA ILE A 167 -2.71 -9.88 2.80
C ILE A 167 -4.10 -10.08 3.41
N VAL A 168 -4.94 -10.95 2.83
CA VAL A 168 -6.29 -11.22 3.35
C VAL A 168 -6.23 -11.97 4.68
N ASP A 169 -5.36 -12.98 4.77
CA ASP A 169 -5.17 -13.77 5.98
C ASP A 169 -4.62 -12.90 7.11
N ALA A 170 -3.69 -11.98 6.81
CA ALA A 170 -3.17 -11.02 7.78
C ALA A 170 -4.29 -10.16 8.38
N ILE A 171 -5.19 -9.64 7.53
CA ILE A 171 -6.35 -8.85 7.98
C ILE A 171 -7.26 -9.71 8.87
N ARG A 172 -7.61 -10.92 8.43
CA ARG A 172 -8.49 -11.83 9.20
C ARG A 172 -7.91 -12.19 10.57
N LEU A 173 -6.63 -12.55 10.61
CA LEU A 173 -5.93 -12.87 11.84
C LEU A 173 -5.85 -11.65 12.77
N ALA A 174 -5.63 -10.45 12.24
CA ALA A 174 -5.63 -9.23 13.04
C ALA A 174 -7.01 -8.96 13.68
N TYR A 175 -8.10 -9.15 12.93
CA TYR A 175 -9.46 -9.10 13.48
C TYR A 175 -9.66 -10.12 14.60
N GLN A 176 -9.28 -11.38 14.35
CA GLN A 176 -9.36 -12.45 15.34
C GLN A 176 -8.59 -12.12 16.62
N ALA A 177 -7.38 -11.57 16.50
CA ALA A 177 -6.55 -11.17 17.63
C ALA A 177 -7.20 -10.08 18.50
N THR A 178 -8.01 -9.20 17.90
CA THR A 178 -8.76 -8.16 18.64
C THR A 178 -10.10 -8.62 19.19
N GLY A 179 -10.54 -9.85 18.90
CA GLY A 179 -11.87 -10.35 19.25
C GLY A 179 -13.03 -9.71 18.49
N VAL A 180 -12.74 -8.86 17.49
CA VAL A 180 -13.76 -8.22 16.65
C VAL A 180 -14.10 -9.12 15.46
N PRO A 181 -15.38 -9.36 15.13
CA PRO A 181 -15.75 -10.13 13.95
C PRO A 181 -15.18 -9.54 12.65
N CYS A 182 -14.48 -10.36 11.88
CA CYS A 182 -13.95 -9.94 10.58
C CYS A 182 -15.11 -9.71 9.59
N PRO A 183 -15.15 -8.56 8.89
CA PRO A 183 -16.19 -8.31 7.90
C PRO A 183 -16.12 -9.32 6.73
N LEU A 184 -17.27 -9.60 6.14
CA LEU A 184 -17.37 -10.44 4.95
C LEU A 184 -16.79 -9.70 3.73
N GLY A 185 -16.10 -10.45 2.86
CA GLY A 185 -15.60 -9.90 1.59
C GLY A 185 -14.30 -9.12 1.68
N VAL A 186 -13.42 -9.41 2.65
CA VAL A 186 -12.05 -8.90 2.65
C VAL A 186 -11.31 -9.40 1.40
N HIS A 187 -10.76 -8.45 0.64
CA HIS A 187 -9.98 -8.74 -0.56
C HIS A 187 -8.67 -7.95 -0.52
N ALA A 188 -7.55 -8.53 -0.97
CA ALA A 188 -6.27 -7.82 -0.97
C ALA A 188 -6.28 -6.51 -1.77
N HIS A 189 -7.12 -6.42 -2.82
CA HIS A 189 -7.25 -5.18 -3.59
C HIS A 189 -7.86 -4.03 -2.76
N SER A 190 -8.68 -4.35 -1.75
CA SER A 190 -9.28 -3.34 -0.88
C SER A 190 -8.25 -2.61 -0.02
N THR A 191 -7.13 -3.27 0.34
CA THR A 191 -6.06 -2.69 1.17
C THR A 191 -5.54 -1.38 0.65
N ARG A 192 -5.32 -1.30 -0.66
CA ARG A 192 -4.92 -0.08 -1.33
C ARG A 192 -5.93 1.06 -1.13
N GLY A 193 -7.22 0.72 -1.20
CA GLY A 193 -8.29 1.68 -1.01
C GLY A 193 -8.41 2.18 0.40
N VAL A 194 -8.39 1.26 1.36
CA VAL A 194 -8.40 1.60 2.78
C VAL A 194 -7.20 2.49 3.13
N ALA A 195 -5.99 2.11 2.71
CA ALA A 195 -4.78 2.90 2.95
C ALA A 195 -4.86 4.30 2.32
N ALA A 196 -5.30 4.40 1.06
CA ALA A 196 -5.40 5.68 0.37
C ALA A 196 -6.50 6.59 0.97
N SER A 197 -7.64 6.03 1.36
CA SER A 197 -8.70 6.80 2.04
C SER A 197 -8.24 7.32 3.40
N VAL A 198 -7.52 6.50 4.18
CA VAL A 198 -6.96 6.94 5.46
C VAL A 198 -5.87 7.99 5.24
N ALA A 199 -4.99 7.83 4.26
CA ALA A 199 -3.98 8.84 3.93
C ALA A 199 -4.62 10.19 3.57
N LEU A 200 -5.70 10.18 2.76
CA LEU A 200 -6.43 11.39 2.43
C LEU A 200 -7.08 12.04 3.67
N ALA A 201 -7.70 11.22 4.53
CA ALA A 201 -8.31 11.70 5.77
C ALA A 201 -7.27 12.31 6.74
N ASN A 202 -6.00 11.93 6.62
CA ASN A 202 -4.87 12.49 7.37
C ASN A 202 -4.15 13.64 6.61
N GLY A 203 -4.77 14.20 5.56
CA GLY A 203 -4.27 15.41 4.88
C GLY A 203 -3.22 15.17 3.79
N ILE A 204 -2.91 13.92 3.42
CA ILE A 204 -2.02 13.66 2.28
C ILE A 204 -2.72 14.06 0.97
N SER A 205 -2.00 14.76 0.10
CA SER A 205 -2.56 15.28 -1.15
C SER A 205 -3.04 14.15 -2.07
N LEU A 206 -4.14 14.40 -2.81
CA LEU A 206 -4.66 13.46 -3.81
C LEU A 206 -3.61 13.12 -4.87
N THR A 207 -2.77 14.08 -5.23
CA THR A 207 -1.70 13.92 -6.22
C THR A 207 -0.65 12.92 -5.73
N ASP A 208 -0.20 13.02 -4.48
CA ASP A 208 0.79 12.11 -3.91
C ASP A 208 0.23 10.70 -3.73
N ILE A 209 -1.02 10.60 -3.27
CA ILE A 209 -1.74 9.32 -3.20
C ILE A 209 -1.84 8.68 -4.59
N CYS A 210 -2.17 9.45 -5.63
CA CYS A 210 -2.24 8.95 -7.00
C CYS A 210 -0.90 8.50 -7.55
N ARG A 211 0.17 9.24 -7.25
CA ARG A 211 1.53 8.87 -7.61
C ARG A 211 1.94 7.56 -6.94
N ALA A 212 1.82 7.47 -5.63
CA ALA A 212 2.18 6.29 -4.84
C ALA A 212 1.40 5.04 -5.30
N ALA A 213 0.14 5.22 -5.64
CA ALA A 213 -0.69 4.12 -6.07
C ALA A 213 -0.51 3.79 -7.58
N GLY A 214 0.08 4.66 -8.40
CA GLY A 214 0.04 4.53 -9.85
C GLY A 214 -1.38 4.59 -10.42
N TRP A 215 -2.13 5.61 -9.99
CA TRP A 215 -3.38 6.06 -10.64
C TRP A 215 -3.04 7.13 -11.68
N ALA A 216 -3.71 7.08 -12.84
CA ALA A 216 -3.45 8.01 -13.93
C ALA A 216 -3.81 9.47 -13.57
N THR A 217 -4.89 9.68 -12.81
CA THR A 217 -5.33 11.02 -12.38
C THR A 217 -6.00 10.99 -10.99
N PRO A 218 -6.00 12.11 -10.25
CA PRO A 218 -6.80 12.30 -9.04
C PRO A 218 -8.28 11.99 -9.21
N ASN A 219 -8.86 12.35 -10.35
CA ASN A 219 -10.28 12.11 -10.63
C ASN A 219 -10.60 10.60 -10.73
N THR A 220 -9.68 9.80 -11.28
CA THR A 220 -9.83 8.34 -11.30
C THR A 220 -9.89 7.76 -9.88
N PHE A 221 -9.03 8.24 -8.98
CA PHE A 221 -9.04 7.83 -7.57
C PHE A 221 -10.31 8.30 -6.84
N ALA A 222 -10.65 9.58 -6.96
CA ALA A 222 -11.83 10.18 -6.35
C ALA A 222 -13.12 9.48 -6.76
N ARG A 223 -13.29 9.19 -8.05
CA ARG A 223 -14.42 8.40 -8.56
C ARG A 223 -14.41 6.97 -8.02
N PHE A 224 -13.24 6.34 -7.92
CA PHE A 224 -13.12 4.96 -7.47
C PHE A 224 -13.41 4.80 -5.97
N TYR A 225 -13.21 5.83 -5.16
CA TYR A 225 -13.53 5.81 -3.72
C TYR A 225 -14.66 6.75 -3.33
N ASN A 226 -15.37 7.29 -4.34
CA ASN A 226 -16.49 8.21 -4.20
C ASN A 226 -16.21 9.36 -3.21
N LEU A 227 -15.00 9.90 -3.27
CA LEU A 227 -14.54 10.99 -2.41
C LEU A 227 -15.19 12.29 -2.92
N ARG A 228 -15.74 13.10 -2.03
CA ARG A 228 -16.17 14.46 -2.37
C ARG A 228 -14.90 15.26 -2.64
N VAL A 229 -14.59 15.47 -3.92
CA VAL A 229 -13.55 16.40 -4.33
C VAL A 229 -14.27 17.68 -4.69
N GLU A 230 -14.13 18.70 -3.86
CA GLU A 230 -14.60 20.03 -4.21
C GLU A 230 -13.87 20.46 -5.49
N PRO A 231 -14.58 20.92 -6.53
CA PRO A 231 -13.94 21.39 -7.74
C PRO A 231 -13.05 22.58 -7.37
N VAL A 232 -11.76 22.46 -7.69
CA VAL A 232 -10.83 23.59 -7.60
C VAL A 232 -11.41 24.67 -8.51
N SER A 233 -12.00 25.70 -7.90
CA SER A 233 -12.51 26.84 -8.62
C SER A 233 -11.29 27.49 -9.26
N SER A 234 -11.20 27.45 -10.59
CA SER A 234 -10.26 28.27 -11.34
C SER A 234 -10.59 29.72 -11.04
N GLY A 235 -9.94 30.29 -10.01
CA GLY A 235 -9.98 31.71 -9.72
C GLY A 235 -9.27 32.46 -10.84
N VAL A 236 -9.95 32.63 -11.97
CA VAL A 236 -9.55 33.62 -12.96
C VAL A 236 -9.88 34.97 -12.34
N LEU A 237 -8.83 35.68 -11.96
CA LEU A 237 -8.84 37.07 -11.56
C LEU A 237 -9.56 37.88 -12.65
N ASN A 238 -10.79 38.32 -12.37
CA ASN A 238 -11.36 39.44 -13.12
C ASN A 238 -10.58 40.69 -12.70
N ALA A 239 -9.60 41.07 -13.51
CA ALA A 239 -9.04 42.41 -13.48
C ALA A 239 -10.16 43.38 -13.92
N SER A 240 -10.59 44.24 -13.00
CA SER A 240 -11.42 45.40 -13.34
C SER A 240 -10.59 46.38 -14.17
N PRO A 241 -11.15 46.99 -15.23
CA PRO A 241 -10.45 48.03 -15.98
C PRO A 241 -10.42 49.33 -15.17
N VAL A 242 -9.22 49.89 -15.01
CA VAL A 242 -9.00 51.25 -14.49
C VAL A 242 -9.39 52.24 -15.58
N THR A 243 -10.39 53.08 -15.33
CA THR A 243 -10.68 54.29 -16.10
C THR A 243 -10.08 55.50 -15.40
N PRO A 244 -9.35 56.39 -16.09
CA PRO A 244 -8.95 57.68 -15.54
C PRO A 244 -9.99 58.76 -15.92
N GLU A 245 -10.61 59.40 -14.92
CA GLU A 245 -11.27 60.71 -15.03
C GLU A 245 -10.50 61.65 -14.08
N ALA A 246 -9.68 62.56 -14.60
CA ALA A 246 -10.02 63.87 -15.17
C ALA A 246 -9.89 64.97 -14.09
N ASP A 247 -8.69 65.55 -14.02
CA ASP A 247 -8.44 66.87 -13.44
C ASP A 247 -9.16 67.93 -14.28
N THR A 248 -9.97 68.79 -13.67
CA THR A 248 -10.09 70.20 -14.08
C THR A 248 -10.47 71.08 -12.89
N VAL A 249 -9.77 72.21 -12.84
CA VAL A 249 -9.94 73.42 -12.01
C VAL A 249 -11.38 73.91 -11.92
#